data_AF-A0A409WWD8-F1
#
_entry.id   AF-A0A409WWD8-F1
#
_cell.length_a   1.000
_cell.length_b   1.000
_cell.length_c   1.000
_cell.angle_alpha   90.00
_cell.angle_beta   90.00
_cell.angle_gamma   90.00
#
_symmetry.space_group_name_H-M   'P 1'
#
loop_
_entity.id
_entity.type
_entity.pdbx_description
1 polymer ?
#
loop_
_entity_poly.entity_id
_entity_poly.type
_entity_poly.pdbx_seq_one_letter_code
_entity_poly.pdbx_strand_id
1 'polypeptide(L)'
;MLKRVDTCIRMLFSTPTAANNDLEQQVTLYSQADSSNDWQILNRTKVTNSGEYTAFDWKHSPPEFVYPTMPIKLQHLATEKALHSHFEHSAPVSDVWFQKEVTGYGIRGFLGDENDDWSVEIDNESQLLSTQTPFRLHHRLAGCYLFSHKVTLPEWGLKQQEVTCNVEGGRDANSLWIIETAFHPLLTQAAPQPTVPQTKVDEALKPPQSNGVLAKLWQIKQVVWNYNPNFRSSAQLSRVSPDGI
;
A
#
# COMPACT_ATOMS: atom_id res chain seq x y z
N MET A 1 0.20 4.31 -1.44
CA MET A 1 0.22 3.63 -0.12
C MET A 1 -0.25 2.19 -0.26
N LEU A 2 0.46 1.21 0.35
CA LEU A 2 0.10 -0.21 0.34
C LEU A 2 -0.56 -0.59 1.67
N LYS A 3 -1.74 -1.23 1.64
CA LYS A 3 -2.50 -1.67 2.81
C LYS A 3 -2.62 -3.19 2.83
N ARG A 4 -2.53 -3.81 4.00
CA ARG A 4 -2.76 -5.25 4.16
C ARG A 4 -4.27 -5.53 4.18
N VAL A 5 -4.74 -6.48 3.37
CA VAL A 5 -6.17 -6.67 3.03
C VAL A 5 -7.04 -6.96 4.27
N ASP A 6 -6.55 -7.74 5.22
CA ASP A 6 -7.28 -8.12 6.43
C ASP A 6 -7.20 -7.08 7.57
N THR A 7 -6.58 -5.91 7.32
CA THR A 7 -6.52 -4.79 8.27
C THR A 7 -7.33 -3.62 7.78
N CYS A 8 -8.12 -3.01 8.66
CA CYS A 8 -8.97 -1.90 8.27
C CYS A 8 -8.18 -0.64 7.87
N ILE A 9 -7.00 -0.40 8.47
CA ILE A 9 -6.28 0.89 8.34
C ILE A 9 -4.74 0.79 8.31
N ARG A 10 -4.13 -0.40 8.36
CA ARG A 10 -2.67 -0.50 8.54
C ARG A 10 -1.95 -0.58 7.19
N MET A 11 -1.01 0.34 6.99
CA MET A 11 -0.27 0.54 5.76
C MET A 11 1.22 0.30 5.97
N LEU A 12 1.89 -0.13 4.91
CA LEU A 12 3.35 -0.26 4.88
C LEU A 12 3.96 1.11 5.17
N PHE A 13 4.86 1.15 6.16
CA PHE A 13 5.40 2.37 6.74
C PHE A 13 6.90 2.23 6.92
N SER A 14 7.64 3.33 6.77
CA SER A 14 9.06 3.34 7.10
C SER A 14 9.51 4.69 7.66
N THR A 15 10.39 4.65 8.66
CA THR A 15 11.00 5.84 9.27
C THR A 15 12.51 5.72 9.30
N PRO A 16 13.26 6.84 9.32
CA PRO A 16 14.73 6.83 9.38
C PRO A 16 15.35 6.14 10.61
N THR A 17 14.56 5.55 11.50
CA THR A 17 15.00 4.78 12.65
C THR A 17 15.53 3.42 12.20
N ALA A 18 16.60 2.96 12.84
CA ALA A 18 17.19 1.67 12.52
C ALA A 18 16.27 0.50 12.93
N ALA A 19 16.21 -0.53 12.10
CA ALA A 19 15.73 -1.86 12.46
C ALA A 19 16.78 -2.49 13.36
N ASN A 20 16.55 -2.43 14.67
CA ASN A 20 17.43 -3.07 15.65
C ASN A 20 18.92 -2.65 15.50
N ASN A 21 19.85 -3.54 15.85
CA ASN A 21 21.30 -3.29 15.84
C ASN A 21 21.93 -3.28 14.43
N ASP A 22 21.20 -3.60 13.37
CA ASP A 22 21.74 -3.81 12.02
C ASP A 22 21.80 -2.53 11.16
N LEU A 23 21.50 -1.35 11.74
CA LEU A 23 21.65 -0.01 11.15
C LEU A 23 20.80 0.29 9.90
N GLU A 24 20.07 -0.68 9.36
CA GLU A 24 19.16 -0.51 8.22
C GLU A 24 17.85 0.15 8.61
N GLN A 25 17.13 0.75 7.68
CA GLN A 25 15.91 1.50 8.01
C GLN A 25 14.77 0.55 8.39
N GLN A 26 14.00 0.87 9.42
CA GLN A 26 12.87 0.05 9.83
C GLN A 26 11.68 0.12 8.86
N VAL A 27 11.05 -1.02 8.60
CA VAL A 27 9.77 -1.13 7.89
C VAL A 27 8.72 -1.79 8.79
N THR A 28 7.54 -1.20 8.90
CA THR A 28 6.47 -1.63 9.81
C THR A 28 5.08 -1.49 9.17
N LEU A 29 4.04 -1.90 9.90
CA LEU A 29 2.65 -1.57 9.60
C LEU A 29 2.13 -0.50 10.56
N TYR A 30 1.73 0.66 10.02
CA TYR A 30 1.22 1.79 10.77
C TYR A 30 -0.19 2.20 10.34
N SER A 31 -1.01 2.66 11.27
CA SER A 31 -2.45 2.87 11.07
C SER A 31 -2.87 4.28 10.65
N GLN A 32 -1.98 5.26 10.76
CA GLN A 32 -2.28 6.63 10.34
C GLN A 32 -1.65 6.87 8.98
N ALA A 33 -2.37 7.56 8.10
CA ALA A 33 -1.88 7.92 6.77
C ALA A 33 -1.01 9.18 6.86
N ASP A 34 0.25 9.06 6.47
CA ASP A 34 1.16 10.19 6.26
C ASP A 34 2.14 9.90 5.11
N SER A 35 3.05 10.83 4.85
CA SER A 35 4.05 10.69 3.78
C SER A 35 5.05 9.56 3.99
N SER A 36 5.15 8.99 5.20
CA SER A 36 5.98 7.82 5.50
C SER A 36 5.32 6.49 5.08
N ASN A 37 4.09 6.57 4.54
CA ASN A 37 3.42 5.45 3.86
C ASN A 37 3.58 5.47 2.33
N ASP A 38 4.28 6.47 1.79
CA ASP A 38 4.39 6.65 0.35
C ASP A 38 5.59 5.89 -0.24
N TRP A 39 5.27 4.97 -1.13
CA TRP A 39 6.21 4.14 -1.86
C TRP A 39 6.04 4.35 -3.36
N GLN A 40 7.15 4.55 -4.05
CA GLN A 40 7.24 4.57 -5.51
C GLN A 40 7.50 3.16 -6.05
N ILE A 41 6.69 2.76 -7.02
CA ILE A 41 6.90 1.52 -7.78
C ILE A 41 7.86 1.83 -8.94
N LEU A 42 8.99 1.14 -8.98
CA LEU A 42 9.98 1.24 -10.04
C LEU A 42 10.01 -0.06 -10.84
N ASN A 43 10.05 0.03 -12.16
CA ASN A 43 10.11 -1.11 -13.07
C ASN A 43 11.52 -1.73 -13.06
N ARG A 44 11.62 -3.04 -12.76
CA ARG A 44 12.89 -3.78 -12.70
C ARG A 44 13.13 -4.70 -13.90
N THR A 45 12.31 -4.61 -14.95
CA THR A 45 12.57 -5.32 -16.23
C THR A 45 13.57 -4.59 -17.12
N LYS A 46 13.85 -3.31 -16.85
CA LYS A 46 14.69 -2.46 -17.69
C LYS A 46 16.13 -2.39 -17.16
N VAL A 47 16.94 -3.30 -17.66
CA VAL A 47 18.40 -3.34 -17.42
C VAL A 47 19.16 -2.98 -18.68
N THR A 48 20.35 -2.42 -18.49
CA THR A 48 21.34 -2.19 -19.55
C THR A 48 21.94 -3.52 -20.04
N ASN A 49 22.71 -3.49 -21.13
CA ASN A 49 23.41 -4.68 -21.63
C ASN A 49 24.45 -5.23 -20.63
N SER A 50 24.91 -4.41 -19.67
CA SER A 50 25.79 -4.82 -18.58
C SER A 50 25.03 -5.41 -17.38
N GLY A 51 23.70 -5.51 -17.44
CA GLY A 51 22.86 -6.01 -16.35
C GLY A 51 22.54 -4.98 -15.27
N GLU A 52 23.01 -3.74 -15.41
CA GLU A 52 22.71 -2.68 -14.45
C GLU A 52 21.32 -2.11 -14.69
N TYR A 53 20.58 -1.83 -13.62
CA TYR A 53 19.27 -1.18 -13.72
C TYR A 53 19.39 0.20 -14.36
N THR A 54 18.33 0.63 -15.03
CA THR A 54 18.27 1.95 -15.67
C THR A 54 17.55 2.97 -14.80
N ALA A 55 18.08 4.19 -14.72
CA ALA A 55 17.34 5.29 -14.12
C ALA A 55 16.11 5.62 -14.98
N PHE A 56 14.96 5.84 -14.33
CA PHE A 56 13.69 6.11 -15.02
C PHE A 56 13.16 7.51 -14.67
N ASP A 57 12.92 8.34 -15.68
CA ASP A 57 12.29 9.65 -15.51
C ASP A 57 10.76 9.51 -15.45
N TRP A 58 10.27 9.23 -14.26
CA TRP A 58 8.83 9.09 -13.98
C TRP A 58 8.03 10.39 -14.15
N LYS A 59 8.67 11.57 -14.22
CA LYS A 59 7.95 12.85 -14.30
C LYS A 59 7.49 13.13 -15.72
N HIS A 60 8.31 12.79 -16.71
CA HIS A 60 8.06 13.14 -18.11
C HIS A 60 7.81 11.91 -19.00
N SER A 61 8.19 10.71 -18.56
CA SER A 61 7.94 9.49 -19.32
C SER A 61 6.49 9.01 -19.14
N PRO A 62 5.86 8.44 -20.17
CA PRO A 62 4.52 7.86 -20.04
C PRO A 62 4.46 6.81 -18.91
N PRO A 63 3.35 6.74 -18.15
CA PRO A 63 3.18 5.74 -17.11
C PRO A 63 3.14 4.33 -17.71
N GLU A 64 3.80 3.40 -17.04
CA GLU A 64 3.71 1.97 -17.34
C GLU A 64 2.80 1.29 -16.33
N PHE A 65 1.92 0.42 -16.82
CA PHE A 65 1.05 -0.38 -15.97
C PHE A 65 1.82 -1.57 -15.40
N VAL A 66 1.42 -1.99 -14.20
CA VAL A 66 2.00 -3.15 -13.53
C VAL A 66 1.15 -4.38 -13.84
N TYR A 67 1.80 -5.42 -14.37
CA TYR A 67 1.19 -6.67 -14.79
C TYR A 67 1.52 -7.82 -13.83
N PRO A 68 0.76 -8.93 -13.84
CA PRO A 68 1.10 -10.12 -13.08
C PRO A 68 2.53 -10.59 -13.38
N THR A 69 3.23 -11.05 -12.35
CA THR A 69 4.62 -11.52 -12.31
C THR A 69 5.68 -10.48 -12.66
N MET A 70 5.30 -9.21 -12.87
CA MET A 70 6.23 -8.13 -13.18
C MET A 70 7.15 -7.86 -11.98
N PRO A 71 8.48 -7.84 -12.19
CA PRO A 71 9.41 -7.45 -11.15
C PRO A 71 9.43 -5.93 -10.98
N ILE A 72 9.34 -5.52 -9.72
CA ILE A 72 9.33 -4.14 -9.29
C ILE A 72 10.30 -3.94 -8.14
N LYS A 73 10.63 -2.68 -7.89
CA LYS A 73 11.26 -2.22 -6.66
C LYS A 73 10.33 -1.21 -6.00
N LEU A 74 10.16 -1.32 -4.69
CA LEU A 74 9.41 -0.36 -3.89
C LEU A 74 10.42 0.58 -3.23
N GLN A 75 10.43 1.85 -3.64
CA GLN A 75 11.28 2.88 -3.06
C GLN A 75 10.45 3.79 -2.14
N HIS A 76 10.87 3.92 -0.88
CA HIS A 76 10.23 4.83 0.06
C HIS A 76 10.49 6.27 -0.35
N LEU A 77 9.44 7.07 -0.58
CA LEU A 77 9.61 8.41 -1.16
C LEU A 77 10.37 9.39 -0.25
N ALA A 78 10.15 9.32 1.07
CA ALA A 78 10.74 10.29 1.99
C ALA A 78 12.24 10.06 2.24
N THR A 79 12.70 8.80 2.19
CA THR A 79 14.10 8.44 2.52
C THR A 79 14.88 7.85 1.35
N GLU A 80 14.21 7.58 0.24
CA GLU A 80 14.77 6.96 -0.99
C GLU A 80 15.38 5.57 -0.79
N LYS A 81 15.14 4.93 0.35
CA LYS A 81 15.50 3.54 0.59
C LYS A 81 14.58 2.58 -0.16
N ALA A 82 15.13 1.44 -0.55
CA ALA A 82 14.39 0.34 -1.15
C ALA A 82 13.81 -0.57 -0.08
N LEU A 83 12.60 -1.08 -0.30
CA LEU A 83 12.10 -2.23 0.46
C LEU A 83 13.02 -3.42 0.18
N HIS A 84 13.67 -3.90 1.22
CA HIS A 84 14.78 -4.84 1.13
C HIS A 84 14.52 -6.05 2.01
N SER A 85 14.98 -7.21 1.57
CA SER A 85 15.00 -8.42 2.38
C SER A 85 16.16 -9.31 1.94
N HIS A 86 16.65 -10.14 2.86
CA HIS A 86 17.74 -11.08 2.62
C HIS A 86 17.47 -12.38 3.39
N PHE A 87 18.06 -13.47 2.94
CA PHE A 87 17.79 -14.80 3.49
C PHE A 87 18.50 -15.01 4.85
N GLU A 88 19.56 -14.26 5.11
CA GLU A 88 20.51 -14.49 6.19
C GLU A 88 20.00 -14.02 7.56
N HIS A 89 19.08 -13.05 7.62
CA HIS A 89 18.60 -12.47 8.88
C HIS A 89 17.13 -12.83 9.15
N SER A 90 16.86 -13.28 10.37
CA SER A 90 15.52 -13.51 10.89
C SER A 90 14.82 -12.18 11.22
N ALA A 91 13.49 -12.19 11.22
CA ALA A 91 12.71 -11.07 11.71
C ALA A 91 13.02 -10.74 13.18
N PRO A 92 12.97 -9.44 13.58
CA PRO A 92 13.51 -8.97 14.86
C PRO A 92 12.72 -9.44 16.10
N VAL A 93 11.44 -9.79 15.95
CA VAL A 93 10.62 -10.36 17.02
C VAL A 93 10.23 -11.79 16.70
N SER A 94 9.77 -12.03 15.47
CA SER A 94 9.42 -13.37 15.01
C SER A 94 10.64 -14.14 14.55
N ASP A 95 11.57 -14.41 15.48
CA ASP A 95 12.85 -15.07 15.20
C ASP A 95 12.67 -16.58 14.92
N VAL A 96 12.18 -16.86 13.72
CA VAL A 96 11.98 -18.21 13.18
C VAL A 96 12.50 -18.26 11.75
N TRP A 97 13.01 -19.42 11.33
CA TRP A 97 13.74 -19.57 10.06
C TRP A 97 12.96 -19.13 8.81
N PHE A 98 11.62 -19.21 8.83
CA PHE A 98 10.76 -18.88 7.69
C PHE A 98 10.29 -17.41 7.70
N GLN A 99 10.55 -16.64 8.76
CA GLN A 99 10.24 -15.21 8.85
C GLN A 99 11.54 -14.41 8.72
N LYS A 100 11.78 -13.86 7.54
CA LYS A 100 12.96 -13.05 7.26
C LYS A 100 12.71 -11.58 7.56
N GLU A 101 13.78 -10.89 7.91
CA GLU A 101 13.73 -9.44 8.14
C GLU A 101 13.36 -8.69 6.85
N VAL A 102 12.63 -7.60 7.01
CA VAL A 102 12.33 -6.64 5.95
C VAL A 102 12.73 -5.26 6.44
N THR A 103 13.56 -4.58 5.65
CA THR A 103 14.17 -3.30 6.00
C THR A 103 14.04 -2.31 4.83
N GLY A 104 14.48 -1.08 5.07
CA GLY A 104 14.74 -0.09 4.05
C GLY A 104 16.24 0.07 3.84
N TYR A 105 16.76 -0.38 2.70
CA TYR A 105 18.18 -0.37 2.39
C TYR A 105 18.56 0.55 1.22
N GLY A 106 19.85 0.80 1.05
CA GLY A 106 20.42 1.58 -0.05
C GLY A 106 20.73 3.03 0.33
N ILE A 107 21.09 3.85 -0.65
CA ILE A 107 21.38 5.28 -0.49
C ILE A 107 20.67 6.09 -1.58
N ARG A 108 20.49 7.39 -1.37
CA ARG A 108 19.94 8.29 -2.38
C ARG A 108 20.71 8.16 -3.70
N GLY A 109 19.98 7.92 -4.78
CA GLY A 109 20.53 7.71 -6.13
C GLY A 109 21.10 6.31 -6.40
N PHE A 110 21.14 5.41 -5.41
CA PHE A 110 21.49 4.01 -5.66
C PHE A 110 20.33 3.28 -6.33
N LEU A 111 20.62 2.66 -7.48
CA LEU A 111 19.59 1.98 -8.25
C LEU A 111 19.10 0.69 -7.56
N GLY A 112 19.87 0.12 -6.64
CA GLY A 112 19.53 -1.10 -5.92
C GLY A 112 20.23 -2.33 -6.48
N ASP A 113 20.14 -3.42 -5.73
CA ASP A 113 20.61 -4.75 -6.11
C ASP A 113 19.43 -5.73 -6.21
N GLU A 114 19.72 -7.03 -6.32
CA GLU A 114 18.71 -8.08 -6.50
C GLU A 114 17.88 -8.36 -5.22
N ASN A 115 18.32 -7.90 -4.05
CA ASN A 115 17.59 -7.99 -2.78
C ASN A 115 16.52 -6.89 -2.62
N ASP A 116 16.42 -5.98 -3.60
CA ASP A 116 15.37 -4.98 -3.67
C ASP A 116 14.23 -5.39 -4.62
N ASP A 117 14.35 -6.56 -5.27
CA ASP A 117 13.45 -7.00 -6.34
C ASP A 117 12.29 -7.84 -5.82
N TRP A 118 11.07 -7.35 -6.08
CA TRP A 118 9.82 -8.01 -5.70
C TRP A 118 8.98 -8.27 -6.95
N SER A 119 8.50 -9.49 -7.14
CA SER A 119 7.51 -9.83 -8.17
C SER A 119 6.10 -9.57 -7.66
N VAL A 120 5.29 -8.88 -8.47
CA VAL A 120 3.86 -8.67 -8.18
C VAL A 120 3.05 -9.87 -8.62
N GLU A 121 2.50 -10.64 -7.70
CA GLU A 121 1.64 -11.78 -8.00
C GLU A 121 0.16 -11.41 -7.85
N ILE A 122 -0.61 -11.67 -8.90
CA ILE A 122 -2.03 -11.34 -9.02
C ILE A 122 -2.76 -12.62 -9.44
N ASP A 123 -3.84 -12.96 -8.75
CA ASP A 123 -4.51 -14.26 -8.95
C ASP A 123 -5.50 -14.23 -10.13
N ASN A 124 -6.35 -13.20 -10.26
CA ASN A 124 -7.49 -13.22 -11.19
C ASN A 124 -7.57 -12.01 -12.15
N GLU A 125 -6.75 -11.00 -11.95
CA GLU A 125 -6.77 -9.76 -12.71
C GLU A 125 -5.60 -9.66 -13.70
N SER A 126 -5.82 -8.96 -14.82
CA SER A 126 -4.79 -8.78 -15.85
C SER A 126 -3.78 -7.68 -15.52
N GLN A 127 -4.06 -6.83 -14.52
CA GLN A 127 -3.23 -5.69 -14.14
C GLN A 127 -3.49 -5.28 -12.70
N LEU A 128 -2.51 -4.62 -12.07
CA LEU A 128 -2.63 -4.09 -10.73
C LEU A 128 -3.42 -2.78 -10.72
N LEU A 129 -4.60 -2.79 -10.09
CA LEU A 129 -5.45 -1.60 -9.93
C LEU A 129 -5.56 -1.17 -8.47
N SER A 130 -5.50 0.15 -8.25
CA SER A 130 -5.78 0.75 -6.94
C SER A 130 -7.17 0.36 -6.45
N THR A 131 -7.25 0.00 -5.17
CA THR A 131 -8.44 -0.40 -4.40
C THR A 131 -9.24 -1.59 -4.94
N GLN A 132 -8.79 -2.23 -6.01
CA GLN A 132 -9.54 -3.29 -6.70
C GLN A 132 -8.80 -4.62 -6.76
N THR A 133 -7.48 -4.61 -6.89
CA THR A 133 -6.69 -5.81 -7.12
C THR A 133 -5.93 -6.21 -5.85
N PRO A 134 -6.33 -7.27 -5.14
CA PRO A 134 -5.48 -7.93 -4.16
C PRO A 134 -4.26 -8.54 -4.86
N PHE A 135 -3.09 -8.39 -4.26
CA PHE A 135 -1.85 -8.92 -4.81
C PHE A 135 -0.91 -9.38 -3.70
N ARG A 136 0.11 -10.15 -4.07
CA ARG A 136 1.22 -10.52 -3.20
C ARG A 136 2.52 -9.96 -3.75
N LEU A 137 3.47 -9.72 -2.86
CA LEU A 137 4.83 -9.33 -3.24
C LEU A 137 5.75 -10.49 -2.91
N HIS A 138 6.28 -11.13 -3.94
CA HIS A 138 7.21 -12.25 -3.83
C HIS A 138 8.64 -11.75 -4.00
N HIS A 139 9.46 -11.87 -2.96
CA HIS A 139 10.86 -11.49 -2.99
C HIS A 139 11.65 -12.43 -3.91
N ARG A 140 12.30 -11.86 -4.93
CA ARG A 140 12.88 -12.63 -6.03
C ARG A 140 14.07 -13.49 -5.63
N LEU A 141 14.95 -12.98 -4.77
CA LEU A 141 16.16 -13.72 -4.38
C LEU A 141 15.88 -14.70 -3.24
N ALA A 142 15.18 -14.26 -2.20
CA ALA A 142 14.95 -15.09 -1.01
C ALA A 142 13.74 -16.04 -1.14
N GLY A 143 12.90 -15.90 -2.16
CA GLY A 143 11.76 -16.79 -2.40
C GLY A 143 10.67 -16.72 -1.33
N CYS A 144 10.51 -15.56 -0.68
CA CYS A 144 9.56 -15.35 0.40
C CYS A 144 8.55 -14.26 0.05
N TYR A 145 7.47 -14.17 0.82
CA TYR A 145 6.38 -13.22 0.55
C TYR A 145 6.34 -12.11 1.58
N LEU A 146 6.15 -10.86 1.14
CA LEU A 146 5.93 -9.75 2.06
C LEU A 146 4.70 -10.05 2.93
N PHE A 147 4.92 -10.03 4.23
CA PHE A 147 4.01 -10.61 5.20
C PHE A 147 3.89 -9.70 6.43
N SER A 148 2.74 -9.75 7.08
CA SER A 148 2.58 -9.17 8.41
C SER A 148 1.52 -9.92 9.19
N HIS A 149 1.66 -9.98 10.50
CA HIS A 149 0.82 -10.74 11.44
C HIS A 149 0.69 -9.98 12.76
N LYS A 150 -0.18 -10.43 13.67
CA LYS A 150 -0.53 -9.72 14.91
C LYS A 150 0.59 -9.72 15.98
N VAL A 151 1.85 -9.59 15.57
CA VAL A 151 3.01 -9.35 16.42
C VAL A 151 3.36 -7.87 16.37
N THR A 152 3.62 -7.33 17.55
CA THR A 152 3.91 -5.91 17.75
C THR A 152 5.37 -5.76 18.13
N LEU A 153 6.04 -4.78 17.53
CA LEU A 153 7.42 -4.46 17.83
C LEU A 153 7.54 -3.88 19.25
N PRO A 154 8.69 -4.06 19.93
CA PRO A 154 8.94 -3.43 21.23
C PRO A 154 8.99 -1.90 21.14
N GLU A 155 9.32 -1.25 22.26
CA GLU A 155 9.37 0.23 22.35
C GLU A 155 10.28 0.87 21.27
N TRP A 156 11.37 0.21 20.88
CA TRP A 156 12.26 0.69 19.82
C TRP A 156 11.57 0.78 18.45
N GLY A 157 10.54 -0.02 18.21
CA GLY A 157 9.71 0.00 16.99
C GLY A 157 8.37 0.70 17.19
N LEU A 158 8.28 1.59 18.19
CA LEU A 158 7.10 2.43 18.47
C LEU A 158 5.80 1.64 18.66
N LYS A 159 5.87 0.38 19.09
CA LYS A 159 4.72 -0.54 19.18
C LYS A 159 3.91 -0.65 17.88
N GLN A 160 4.59 -0.49 16.75
CA GLN A 160 4.00 -0.73 15.43
C GLN A 160 4.00 -2.23 15.13
N GLN A 161 3.24 -2.64 14.13
CA GLN A 161 3.14 -4.06 13.77
C GLN A 161 4.36 -4.48 12.95
N GLU A 162 4.85 -5.70 13.20
CA GLU A 162 5.98 -6.28 12.48
C GLU A 162 5.60 -6.56 11.00
N VAL A 163 6.55 -6.29 10.11
CA VAL A 163 6.53 -6.68 8.70
C VAL A 163 7.74 -7.57 8.45
N THR A 164 7.52 -8.66 7.74
CA THR A 164 8.51 -9.71 7.50
C THR A 164 8.42 -10.21 6.06
N CYS A 165 9.37 -11.05 5.66
CA CYS A 165 9.28 -11.83 4.43
C CYS A 165 9.14 -13.31 4.78
N ASN A 166 7.95 -13.86 4.57
CA ASN A 166 7.59 -15.21 4.98
C ASN A 166 7.80 -16.22 3.84
N VAL A 167 8.72 -17.17 4.01
CA VAL A 167 9.04 -18.23 3.03
C VAL A 167 7.85 -19.14 2.75
N GLU A 168 6.99 -19.37 3.76
CA GLU A 168 5.81 -20.23 3.64
C GLU A 168 4.52 -19.42 3.35
N GLY A 169 4.62 -18.08 3.23
CA GLY A 169 3.50 -17.16 3.25
C GLY A 169 2.70 -17.03 1.95
N GLY A 170 3.08 -17.70 0.86
CA GLY A 170 2.54 -17.47 -0.49
C GLY A 170 1.03 -17.71 -0.68
N ARG A 171 0.39 -18.45 0.24
CA ARG A 171 -1.07 -18.72 0.19
C ARG A 171 -1.83 -18.16 1.40
N ASP A 172 -1.16 -17.43 2.29
CA ASP A 172 -1.78 -16.85 3.48
C ASP A 172 -2.52 -15.54 3.13
N ALA A 173 -3.60 -15.24 3.84
CA ALA A 173 -4.26 -13.95 3.81
C ALA A 173 -3.36 -12.82 4.36
N ASN A 174 -2.42 -13.15 5.25
CA ASN A 174 -1.45 -12.22 5.84
C ASN A 174 -0.41 -11.68 4.83
N SER A 175 -0.28 -12.30 3.66
CA SER A 175 0.57 -11.82 2.55
C SER A 175 -0.20 -11.08 1.46
N LEU A 176 -1.52 -10.88 1.63
CA LEU A 176 -2.35 -10.13 0.69
C LEU A 176 -2.31 -8.62 0.97
N TRP A 177 -1.98 -7.89 -0.09
CA TRP A 177 -1.89 -6.44 -0.10
C TRP A 177 -2.86 -5.84 -1.11
N ILE A 178 -3.22 -4.59 -0.90
CA ILE A 178 -3.98 -3.78 -1.84
C ILE A 178 -3.37 -2.38 -1.90
N ILE A 179 -3.39 -1.76 -3.07
CA ILE A 179 -3.02 -0.36 -3.20
C ILE A 179 -4.21 0.48 -2.71
N GLU A 180 -4.05 1.16 -1.57
CA GLU A 180 -5.11 2.02 -1.02
C GLU A 180 -5.22 3.33 -1.80
N THR A 181 -4.07 3.95 -2.07
CA THR A 181 -3.96 5.18 -2.83
C THR A 181 -2.82 5.08 -3.83
N ALA A 182 -3.06 5.64 -5.02
CA ALA A 182 -2.07 5.78 -6.08
C ALA A 182 -2.14 7.18 -6.67
N PHE A 183 -0.97 7.70 -7.03
CA PHE A 183 -0.84 9.00 -7.71
C PHE A 183 0.18 8.88 -8.83
N HIS A 184 -0.16 9.44 -9.99
CA HIS A 184 0.78 9.66 -11.09
C HIS A 184 0.43 10.98 -11.78
N PRO A 185 1.39 11.90 -11.99
CA PRO A 185 1.11 13.24 -12.51
C PRO A 185 0.50 13.22 -13.92
N LEU A 186 0.89 12.25 -14.74
CA LEU A 186 0.37 12.10 -16.11
C LEU A 186 -0.97 11.36 -16.21
N LEU A 187 -1.41 10.66 -15.16
CA LEU A 187 -2.72 9.99 -15.16
C LEU A 187 -3.86 10.93 -14.74
N THR A 188 -3.54 11.99 -13.99
CA THR A 188 -4.53 12.97 -13.52
C THR A 188 -4.97 13.97 -14.59
N GLN A 189 -4.19 14.14 -15.66
CA GLN A 189 -4.52 15.06 -16.76
C GLN A 189 -5.51 14.49 -17.78
N ALA A 190 -5.81 13.19 -17.72
CA ALA A 190 -6.69 12.51 -18.69
C ALA A 190 -8.15 12.32 -18.21
N ALA A 191 -8.45 12.55 -16.93
CA ALA A 191 -9.80 12.38 -16.40
C ALA A 191 -10.55 13.72 -16.37
N PRO A 192 -11.59 13.95 -17.20
CA PRO A 192 -12.53 15.03 -16.94
C PRO A 192 -13.18 14.73 -15.58
N GLN A 193 -13.01 15.64 -14.62
CA GLN A 193 -13.79 15.60 -13.39
C GLN A 193 -15.28 15.53 -13.77
N PRO A 194 -16.06 14.56 -13.30
CA PRO A 194 -17.50 14.57 -13.54
C PRO A 194 -18.06 15.81 -12.84
N THR A 195 -18.37 16.85 -13.62
CA THR A 195 -19.11 18.01 -13.12
C THR A 195 -20.51 17.53 -12.74
N VAL A 196 -20.70 17.17 -11.47
CA VAL A 196 -22.05 16.95 -10.93
C VAL A 196 -22.75 18.30 -10.95
N PRO A 197 -23.92 18.42 -11.61
CA PRO A 197 -24.67 19.67 -11.61
C PRO A 197 -24.97 20.10 -10.17
N GLN A 198 -24.67 21.36 -9.84
CA GLN A 198 -24.85 21.92 -8.50
C GLN A 198 -26.24 21.65 -7.92
N THR A 199 -27.26 21.62 -8.78
CA THR A 199 -28.66 21.29 -8.44
C THR A 199 -28.84 19.92 -7.78
N LYS A 200 -28.05 18.91 -8.16
CA LYS A 200 -28.09 17.57 -7.52
C LYS A 200 -27.37 17.55 -6.17
N VAL A 201 -26.38 18.43 -5.98
CA VAL A 201 -25.69 18.60 -4.70
C VAL A 201 -26.63 19.25 -3.68
N ASP A 202 -27.34 20.30 -4.11
CA ASP A 202 -28.29 21.04 -3.27
C ASP A 202 -29.49 20.17 -2.84
N GLU A 203 -29.94 19.26 -3.70
CA GLU A 203 -31.02 18.32 -3.39
C GLU A 203 -30.59 17.24 -2.38
N ALA A 204 -29.36 16.74 -2.48
CA ALA A 204 -28.80 15.78 -1.52
C ALA A 204 -28.50 16.41 -0.14
N LEU A 205 -28.37 17.75 -0.08
CA LEU A 205 -28.12 18.52 1.13
C LEU A 205 -29.40 18.94 1.89
N LYS A 206 -30.61 18.57 1.42
CA LYS A 206 -31.83 18.83 2.20
C LYS A 206 -31.98 17.86 3.38
N PRO A 207 -32.24 18.36 4.61
CA PRO A 207 -32.50 17.51 5.75
C PRO A 207 -33.84 16.77 5.58
N PRO A 208 -33.93 15.47 5.95
CA PRO A 208 -35.20 14.76 5.97
C PRO A 208 -36.14 15.40 7.01
N GLN A 209 -37.40 15.60 6.64
CA GLN A 209 -38.37 16.37 7.44
C GLN A 209 -38.98 15.61 8.63
N SER A 210 -38.43 14.45 9.02
CA SER A 210 -38.95 13.65 10.12
C SER A 210 -37.99 13.62 11.30
N ASN A 211 -38.50 13.88 12.51
CA ASN A 211 -37.70 13.87 13.76
C ASN A 211 -37.44 12.44 14.28
N GLY A 212 -36.85 11.59 13.43
CA GLY A 212 -36.55 10.20 13.74
C GLY A 212 -35.08 9.84 13.55
N VAL A 213 -34.77 8.56 13.75
CA VAL A 213 -33.41 7.98 13.62
C VAL A 213 -32.74 8.35 12.28
N LEU A 214 -33.52 8.46 11.21
CA LEU A 214 -33.04 8.83 9.88
C LEU A 214 -32.54 10.28 9.79
N ALA A 215 -33.18 11.24 10.46
CA ALA A 215 -32.68 12.62 10.52
C ALA A 215 -31.41 12.74 11.35
N LYS A 216 -31.29 11.96 12.43
CA LYS A 216 -30.08 11.91 13.24
C LYS A 216 -28.92 11.26 12.49
N LEU A 217 -29.17 10.20 11.72
CA LEU A 217 -28.19 9.58 10.82
C LEU A 217 -27.77 10.53 9.70
N TRP A 218 -28.69 11.32 9.16
CA TRP A 218 -28.37 12.35 8.16
C TRP A 218 -27.46 13.45 8.74
N GLN A 219 -27.75 13.93 9.95
CA GLN A 219 -26.89 14.90 10.66
C GLN A 219 -25.48 14.35 10.89
N ILE A 220 -25.35 13.08 11.31
CA ILE A 220 -24.04 12.44 11.48
C ILE A 220 -23.29 12.36 10.14
N LYS A 221 -23.98 11.98 9.05
CA LYS A 221 -23.40 12.00 7.70
C LYS A 221 -22.91 13.39 7.28
N GLN A 222 -23.65 14.45 7.58
CA GLN A 222 -23.25 15.84 7.26
C GLN A 222 -22.03 16.30 8.07
N VAL A 223 -21.97 15.94 9.35
CA VAL A 223 -20.80 16.26 10.19
C VAL A 223 -19.55 15.53 9.67
N VAL A 224 -19.67 14.26 9.29
CA VAL A 224 -18.58 13.49 8.68
C VAL A 224 -18.15 14.09 7.33
N TRP A 225 -19.10 14.54 6.51
CA TRP A 225 -18.86 15.22 5.23
C TRP A 225 -18.09 16.54 5.40
N ASN A 226 -18.43 17.33 6.42
CA ASN A 226 -17.82 18.64 6.67
C ASN A 226 -16.47 18.57 7.41
N TYR A 227 -16.15 17.42 8.03
CA TYR A 227 -14.94 17.27 8.85
C TYR A 227 -13.80 16.54 8.14
N ASN A 228 -13.99 16.01 6.93
CA ASN A 228 -12.94 15.27 6.22
C ASN A 228 -12.96 15.45 4.69
N PRO A 229 -12.08 16.29 4.10
CA PRO A 229 -12.09 16.59 2.67
C PRO A 229 -11.73 15.39 1.76
N ASN A 230 -11.25 14.28 2.32
CA ASN A 230 -10.74 13.13 1.56
C ASN A 230 -11.77 12.00 1.28
N PHE A 231 -13.05 12.16 1.66
CA PHE A 231 -14.09 11.16 1.38
C PHE A 231 -14.87 11.35 0.07
N ARG A 232 -14.32 12.07 -0.92
CA ARG A 232 -14.98 12.33 -2.21
C ARG A 232 -15.09 11.12 -3.16
N SER A 233 -14.67 9.92 -2.75
CA SER A 233 -14.80 8.72 -3.59
C SER A 233 -15.04 7.44 -2.80
N SER A 234 -16.27 7.23 -2.32
CA SER A 234 -16.80 5.88 -2.02
C SER A 234 -18.31 5.92 -1.73
N ALA A 235 -19.11 6.18 -2.75
CA ALA A 235 -20.52 5.81 -2.72
C ALA A 235 -20.66 4.34 -3.16
N GLN A 236 -20.37 3.39 -2.26
CA GLN A 236 -20.90 2.04 -2.40
C GLN A 236 -22.16 1.93 -1.53
N LEU A 237 -23.30 2.00 -2.21
CA LEU A 237 -24.59 1.56 -1.68
C LEU A 237 -24.51 0.05 -1.40
N SER A 238 -24.45 -0.34 -0.13
CA SER A 238 -24.84 -1.70 0.24
C SER A 238 -26.37 -1.80 0.06
N ARG A 239 -26.80 -2.40 -1.05
CA ARG A 239 -28.17 -2.90 -1.20
C ARG A 239 -28.43 -3.93 -0.11
N VAL A 240 -29.24 -3.58 0.87
CA VAL A 240 -30.02 -4.59 1.61
C VAL A 240 -31.26 -4.82 0.74
N SER A 241 -31.37 -6.01 0.14
CA SER A 241 -32.62 -6.40 -0.50
C SER A 241 -33.66 -6.71 0.58
N PRO A 242 -34.90 -6.25 0.41
CA PRO A 242 -36.03 -6.67 1.24
C PRO A 242 -36.59 -8.02 0.76
N ASP A 243 -37.47 -8.60 1.59
CA ASP A 243 -38.28 -9.83 1.47
C ASP A 243 -37.72 -10.96 2.36
N GLY A 244 -38.33 -11.34 3.50
CA GLY A 244 -39.71 -11.81 3.72
C GLY A 244 -39.60 -13.33 4.00
N ILE A 245 -39.88 -13.87 5.20
CA ILE A 245 -41.12 -13.97 6.00
C ILE A 245 -40.71 -14.16 7.46
#